data_AF-A0AAD5GA67-F1
#
_entry.id   AF-A0AAD5GA67-F1
#
_cell.length_a   1.000
_cell.length_b   1.000
_cell.length_c   1.000
_cell.angle_alpha   90.00
_cell.angle_beta   90.00
_cell.angle_gamma   90.00
#
_symmetry.space_group_name_H-M   'P 1'
#
loop_
_entity.id
_entity.type
_entity.pdbx_description
1 polymer ?
#
loop_
_entity_poly.entity_id
_entity_poly.type
_entity_poly.pdbx_seq_one_letter_code
_entity_poly.pdbx_strand_id
1 'polypeptide(L)' 'MYPNIILTNRLQPPSIVTDEVCTACDFNRPGKNCLRNLEWVWRGETYTAKRSDYYHIKRQIESEFVDGLQSKPFLDLPK' A
#
# COMPACT_ATOMS: atom_id res chain seq x y z
N MET A 1 -11.13 19.27 -15.84
CA MET A 1 -11.50 17.87 -16.15
C MET A 1 -11.59 17.01 -14.89
N TYR A 2 -10.51 16.84 -14.13
CA TYR A 2 -10.53 16.02 -12.89
C TYR A 2 -11.55 16.44 -11.82
N PRO A 3 -11.76 17.74 -11.51
CA PRO A 3 -12.79 18.12 -10.53
C PRO A 3 -14.19 17.65 -10.93
N ASN A 4 -14.54 17.71 -12.22
CA ASN A 4 -15.84 17.22 -12.70
C ASN A 4 -15.92 15.70 -12.60
N ILE A 5 -14.85 14.96 -12.95
CA ILE A 5 -14.82 13.49 -12.80
C ILE A 5 -15.00 13.08 -11.33
N ILE A 6 -14.32 13.78 -10.42
CA ILE A 6 -14.42 13.56 -8.96
C ILE A 6 -15.86 13.79 -8.49
N LEU A 7 -16.48 14.91 -8.86
CA LEU A 7 -17.83 15.26 -8.43
C LEU A 7 -18.89 14.35 -9.04
N THR A 8 -18.79 14.03 -10.35
CA THR A 8 -19.73 13.15 -11.05
C THR A 8 -19.71 11.73 -10.49
N ASN A 9 -18.53 11.22 -10.11
CA ASN A 9 -18.40 9.88 -9.54
C ASN A 9 -18.42 9.87 -8.00
N ARG A 10 -18.55 11.03 -7.35
CA ARG A 10 -18.50 11.19 -5.89
C ARG A 10 -17.23 10.57 -5.27
N LEU A 11 -16.08 10.73 -5.95
CA LEU A 11 -14.80 10.17 -5.49
C LEU A 11 -14.27 10.94 -4.29
N GLN A 12 -14.20 10.27 -3.15
CA GLN A 12 -13.57 10.75 -1.92
C GLN A 12 -12.78 9.59 -1.31
N PRO A 13 -11.71 9.83 -0.54
CA PRO A 13 -10.97 8.76 0.12
C PRO A 13 -11.87 7.80 0.94
N PRO A 14 -12.87 8.27 1.71
CA PRO A 14 -13.78 7.38 2.45
C PRO A 14 -14.74 6.58 1.57
N SER A 15 -14.93 6.98 0.30
CA SER A 15 -15.83 6.29 -0.64
C SER A 15 -15.19 5.09 -1.32
N ILE A 16 -13.89 4.86 -1.11
CA ILE A 16 -13.19 3.65 -1.55
C ILE A 16 -13.30 2.62 -0.42
N VAL A 17 -14.20 1.66 -0.60
CA VAL A 17 -14.50 0.63 0.41
C VAL A 17 -14.01 -0.75 -0.04
N THR A 18 -13.65 -1.60 0.92
CA THR A 18 -13.38 -3.02 0.69
C THR A 18 -14.67 -3.83 0.75
N ASP A 19 -14.62 -5.08 0.29
CA ASP A 19 -15.76 -6.00 0.42
C ASP A 19 -16.15 -6.23 1.88
N GLU A 20 -15.16 -6.34 2.77
CA GLU A 20 -15.39 -6.46 4.23
C GLU A 20 -16.20 -5.27 4.77
N VAL A 21 -15.80 -4.04 4.42
CA VAL A 21 -16.51 -2.82 4.85
C VAL A 21 -17.91 -2.75 4.24
N CYS A 22 -18.06 -3.10 2.96
CA CYS A 22 -19.35 -3.06 2.28
C CYS A 22 -20.31 -4.13 2.85
N THR A 23 -19.80 -5.29 3.24
CA THR A 23 -20.63 -6.38 3.79
C THR A 23 -21.18 -6.07 5.17
N ALA A 24 -20.40 -5.38 6.01
CA ALA A 24 -20.82 -4.93 7.33
C ALA A 24 -21.79 -3.73 7.30
N CYS A 25 -22.06 -3.15 6.13
CA CYS A 25 -22.93 -1.98 5.98
C CYS A 25 -24.42 -2.36 6.12
N ASP A 26 -25.20 -1.59 6.88
CA ASP A 26 -26.66 -1.79 7.05
C ASP A 26 -27.46 -1.73 5.74
N PHE A 27 -26.90 -1.07 4.73
CA PHE A 27 -27.46 -0.94 3.39
C PHE A 27 -27.09 -2.09 2.45
N ASN A 28 -26.33 -3.08 2.91
CA ASN A 28 -25.98 -4.27 2.14
C ASN A 28 -27.18 -5.24 2.07
N ARG A 29 -28.17 -4.89 1.25
CA ARG A 29 -29.40 -5.64 1.03
C ARG A 29 -29.54 -6.04 -0.44
N PRO A 30 -30.35 -7.06 -0.77
CA PRO A 30 -30.65 -7.39 -2.17
C PRO A 30 -31.13 -6.15 -2.94
N GLY A 31 -30.55 -5.89 -4.11
CA GLY A 31 -30.89 -4.71 -4.92
C GLY A 31 -30.21 -3.40 -4.51
N LYS A 32 -29.12 -3.44 -3.72
CA LYS A 32 -28.33 -2.24 -3.41
C LYS A 32 -27.79 -1.60 -4.70
N ASN A 33 -27.91 -0.27 -4.80
CA ASN A 33 -27.45 0.53 -5.94
C ASN A 33 -26.38 1.58 -5.54
N CYS A 34 -25.87 1.51 -4.31
CA CYS A 34 -24.90 2.47 -3.78
C CYS A 34 -23.45 2.15 -4.17
N LEU A 35 -23.13 0.88 -4.46
CA LEU A 35 -21.78 0.44 -4.81
C LEU A 35 -21.54 0.60 -6.32
N ARG A 36 -20.67 1.53 -6.70
CA ARG A 36 -20.26 1.75 -8.08
C ARG A 36 -18.84 1.24 -8.29
N ASN A 37 -18.68 0.26 -9.17
CA ASN A 37 -17.37 -0.26 -9.55
C ASN A 37 -16.73 0.63 -10.63
N LEU A 38 -15.49 1.03 -10.40
CA LEU A 38 -14.68 1.83 -11.32
C LEU A 38 -13.30 1.19 -11.45
N GLU A 39 -12.76 1.18 -12.66
CA GLU A 39 -11.44 0.62 -12.94
C GLU A 39 -10.35 1.68 -12.76
N TRP A 40 -9.19 1.24 -12.29
CA TRP A 40 -7.99 2.04 -12.23
C TRP A 40 -6.77 1.17 -12.51
N VAL A 41 -5.68 1.79 -12.95
CA VAL A 41 -4.43 1.10 -13.27
C VAL A 41 -3.40 1.44 -12.21
N TRP A 42 -2.89 0.42 -11.54
CA TRP A 42 -1.72 0.55 -10.68
C TRP A 42 -0.44 0.36 -11.49
N ARG A 43 0.55 1.21 -11.23
CA ARG A 43 1.91 1.08 -11.78
C ARG A 43 2.89 1.25 -10.65
N GLY A 44 3.73 0.23 -10.44
CA GLY A 44 4.85 0.29 -9.51
C GLY A 44 6.15 -0.07 -10.21
N GLU A 45 7.23 0.55 -9.76
CA GLU A 45 8.59 0.22 -10.14
C GLU A 45 9.20 -0.63 -9.03
N THR A 46 9.79 -1.76 -9.40
CA THR A 46 10.32 -2.74 -8.45
C THR A 46 11.71 -3.17 -8.87
N TYR A 47 12.54 -3.49 -7.87
CA TYR A 47 13.81 -4.17 -8.14
C TYR A 47 13.56 -5.57 -8.73
N THR A 48 14.50 -6.04 -9.54
CA THR A 48 14.46 -7.40 -10.12
C THR A 48 14.75 -8.50 -9.10
N ALA A 49 15.26 -8.13 -7.92
CA ALA A 49 15.61 -9.03 -6.84
C ALA A 49 14.39 -9.77 -6.29
N LYS A 50 14.54 -11.08 -6.05
CA LYS A 50 13.51 -11.91 -5.43
C LYS A 50 13.51 -11.73 -3.92
N ARG A 51 12.46 -12.24 -3.28
CA ARG A 51 12.36 -12.29 -1.80
C ARG A 51 13.54 -13.03 -1.14
N SER A 52 14.08 -14.06 -1.80
CA SER A 52 15.29 -14.76 -1.35
C SER A 52 16.51 -13.84 -1.28
N ASP A 53 16.68 -13.02 -2.32
CA ASP A 53 17.84 -12.14 -2.49
C ASP A 53 17.75 -11.00 -1.47
N TYR A 54 16.54 -10.45 -1.28
CA TYR A 54 16.27 -9.51 -0.19
C TYR A 54 16.68 -10.08 1.18
N TYR A 55 16.25 -11.30 1.53
CA TYR A 55 16.60 -11.90 2.82
C TYR A 55 18.07 -12.29 2.95
N HIS A 56 18.74 -12.58 1.85
CA HIS A 56 20.18 -12.83 1.84
C HIS A 56 20.95 -11.54 2.14
N ILE A 57 20.68 -10.48 1.37
CA ILE A 57 21.28 -9.16 1.54
C ILE A 57 20.98 -8.60 2.92
N LYS A 58 19.73 -8.73 3.39
CA LYS A 58 19.34 -8.31 4.72
C LYS A 58 20.19 -8.97 5.82
N ARG A 59 20.35 -10.30 5.78
CA ARG A 59 21.15 -11.02 6.79
C ARG A 59 22.62 -10.65 6.75
N GLN A 60 23.16 -10.39 5.57
CA GLN A 60 24.53 -9.91 5.42
C GLN A 60 24.69 -8.56 6.11
N ILE A 61 23.84 -7.58 5.77
CA ILE A 61 23.92 -6.22 6.31
C ILE A 61 23.65 -6.20 7.83
N GLU A 62 22.76 -7.06 8.35
CA GLU A 62 22.51 -7.18 9.80
C GLU A 62 23.75 -7.61 10.59
N SER A 63 24.73 -8.27 9.96
CA SER A 63 26.01 -8.62 10.59
C SER A 63 27.10 -7.54 10.46
N GLU A 64 26.84 -6.51 9.66
CA GLU A 64 27.79 -5.44 9.38
C GLU A 64 27.64 -4.26 10.37
N PHE A 65 28.73 -3.50 10.52
CA PHE A 65 28.75 -2.23 11.22
C PHE A 65 28.76 -1.11 10.19
N VAL A 66 27.99 -0.05 10.45
CA VAL A 66 27.96 1.12 9.56
C VAL A 66 29.00 2.12 10.03
N ASP A 67 29.90 2.47 9.12
CA ASP A 67 30.99 3.40 9.39
C ASP A 67 30.49 4.86 9.41
N GLY A 68 30.93 5.59 10.43
CA GLY A 68 30.62 7.00 10.69
C GLY A 68 31.50 7.53 11.83
N LEU A 69 31.15 8.67 12.42
CA LEU A 69 31.87 9.23 13.59
C LEU A 69 31.94 8.24 14.78
N GLN A 70 30.98 7.31 14.86
CA GLN A 70 30.97 6.16 15.75
C GLN A 70 30.44 4.96 14.97
N SER A 71 31.20 3.86 14.96
CA SER A 71 30.77 2.58 14.39
C SER A 71 29.58 2.05 15.20
N LYS A 72 28.45 1.81 14.54
CA LYS A 72 27.23 1.26 15.15
C LYS A 72 26.79 0.02 14.38
N PRO A 73 26.29 -1.03 15.06
CA PRO A 73 25.73 -2.17 14.37
C PRO A 73 24.50 -1.72 13.58
N PHE A 74 24.27 -2.34 12.41
CA PHE A 74 23.14 -1.98 11.54
C PHE A 74 21.78 -2.03 12.25
N LEU A 75 21.63 -2.94 13.23
CA LEU A 75 20.38 -3.13 13.98
C LEU A 75 19.97 -1.92 14.85
N ASP A 76 20.94 -1.06 15.22
CA ASP A 76 20.70 0.10 16.08
C ASP A 76 20.31 1.36 15.26
N LEU A 77 20.21 1.24 13.94
CA LEU A 77 19.80 2.33 13.06
C LEU A 77 18.30 2.61 13.15
N PRO A 78 17.86 3.87 12.91
CA PRO A 78 16.45 4.19 12.80
C PRO A 78 15.78 3.39 11.68
N LYS A 79 14.56 2.95 11.94
CA LYS A 79 13.71 2.22 10.98
C LYS A 79 13.00 3.16 10.02
#